data_AF-A0A8I2ZL20-F1
#
_entry.id   AF-A0A8I2ZL20-F1
#
_cell.length_a   1.000
_cell.length_b   1.000
_cell.length_c   1.000
_cell.angle_alpha   90.00
_cell.angle_beta   90.00
_cell.angle_gamma   90.00
#
_symmetry.space_group_name_H-M   'P 1'
#
loop_
_entity.id
_entity.type
_entity.pdbx_description
1 polymer ?
#
loop_
_entity_poly.entity_id
_entity_poly.type
_entity_poly.pdbx_seq_one_letter_code
_entity_poly.pdbx_strand_id
1 'polypeptide(L)'
;MDVTTGVAGLVIFAIDAAFKLTNLVNEIRDAPDDIRDLGSNLISLATILNSTKTLCSLDEFKGVDELLSETLMSCVKQYEDASSGLYAELSAFKPRTPTTPGVVERRSLRQKMHWSWRQKSRQALKTRLFDSRDNLNMAVTVLNGTVAGKGYHAIRMDIAELNMKLNRGASPASRATRQRFRDKLEDDLRSVTSDGQIAP
;
A
#
# COMPACT_ATOMS: atom_id res chain seq x y z
N MET A 1 -24.42 3.75 -4.53
CA MET A 1 -23.37 2.86 -5.09
C MET A 1 -22.94 2.00 -3.93
N ASP A 2 -23.09 0.69 -4.03
CA ASP A 2 -22.73 -0.24 -2.95
C ASP A 2 -21.24 -0.07 -2.60
N VAL A 3 -20.91 0.04 -1.31
CA VAL A 3 -19.54 0.27 -0.80
C VAL A 3 -18.60 -0.79 -1.36
N THR A 4 -19.07 -2.04 -1.50
CA THR A 4 -18.31 -3.16 -2.07
C THR A 4 -17.91 -2.93 -3.53
N THR A 5 -18.81 -2.36 -4.34
CA THR A 5 -18.55 -2.01 -5.75
C THR A 5 -17.56 -0.85 -5.85
N GLY A 6 -17.65 0.11 -4.92
CA GLY A 6 -16.70 1.22 -4.80
C GLY A 6 -15.28 0.75 -4.46
N VAL A 7 -15.15 -0.20 -3.52
CA VAL A 7 -13.87 -0.81 -3.14
C VAL A 7 -13.22 -1.53 -4.32
N ALA A 8 -13.96 -2.36 -5.05
CA ALA A 8 -13.43 -3.09 -6.20
C ALA A 8 -12.87 -2.14 -7.29
N GLY A 9 -13.57 -1.04 -7.57
CA GLY A 9 -13.11 -0.01 -8.49
C GLY A 9 -11.81 0.66 -8.03
N LEU A 10 -11.73 1.04 -6.75
CA LEU A 10 -10.53 1.65 -6.17
C LEU A 10 -9.33 0.70 -6.18
N VAL A 11 -9.54 -0.59 -5.96
CA VAL A 11 -8.46 -1.59 -6.03
C VAL A 11 -7.88 -1.65 -7.44
N ILE A 12 -8.71 -1.55 -8.49
CA ILE A 12 -8.23 -1.51 -9.88
C ILE A 12 -7.35 -0.27 -10.13
N PHE A 13 -7.77 0.91 -9.66
CA PHE A 13 -6.97 2.13 -9.77
C PHE A 13 -5.64 2.03 -9.01
N ALA A 14 -5.67 1.48 -7.81
CA ALA A 14 -4.46 1.21 -7.03
C ALA A 14 -3.50 0.26 -7.76
N ILE A 15 -4.01 -0.82 -8.36
CA ILE A 15 -3.21 -1.76 -9.16
C ILE A 15 -2.54 -1.04 -10.34
N ASP A 16 -3.29 -0.22 -11.08
CA ASP A 16 -2.75 0.54 -12.22
C ASP A 16 -1.67 1.55 -11.76
N ALA A 17 -1.89 2.26 -10.66
CA ALA A 17 -0.89 3.15 -10.07
C ALA A 17 0.39 2.41 -9.67
N ALA A 18 0.26 1.22 -9.07
CA ALA A 18 1.38 0.35 -8.72
C ALA A 18 2.20 -0.07 -9.94
N PHE A 19 1.53 -0.47 -11.02
CA PHE A 19 2.19 -0.87 -12.27
C PHE A 19 2.90 0.30 -12.94
N LYS A 20 2.25 1.47 -13.03
CA LYS A 20 2.87 2.69 -13.57
C LYS A 20 4.12 3.08 -12.80
N LEU A 21 4.07 3.04 -11.47
CA LEU A 21 5.21 3.32 -10.61
C LEU A 21 6.34 2.29 -10.78
N THR A 22 6.00 1.01 -10.87
CA THR A 22 6.98 -0.07 -11.10
C THR A 22 7.70 0.12 -12.44
N ASN A 23 6.96 0.38 -13.52
CA ASN A 23 7.54 0.63 -14.84
C ASN A 23 8.46 1.86 -14.82
N LEU A 24 8.02 2.95 -14.19
CA LEU A 24 8.83 4.16 -14.08
C LEU A 24 10.15 3.91 -13.34
N VAL A 25 10.12 3.18 -12.21
CA VAL A 25 11.34 2.83 -11.46
C VAL A 25 12.32 2.04 -12.35
N ASN A 26 11.81 1.08 -13.13
CA ASN A 26 12.62 0.27 -14.03
C ASN A 26 13.20 1.06 -15.22
N GLU A 27 12.54 2.13 -15.66
CA GLU A 27 13.02 3.01 -16.73
C GLU A 27 14.14 3.96 -16.28
N ILE A 28 14.23 4.28 -14.98
CA ILE A 28 15.23 5.20 -14.44
C ILE A 28 16.58 4.48 -14.25
N ARG A 29 17.44 4.54 -15.28
CA ARG A 29 18.77 3.88 -15.29
C ARG A 29 19.68 4.31 -14.14
N ASP A 30 19.67 5.60 -13.79
CA ASP A 30 20.53 6.19 -12.76
C ASP A 30 19.82 6.32 -11.39
N ALA A 31 18.82 5.47 -11.13
CA ALA A 31 18.12 5.46 -9.86
C ALA A 31 19.10 5.09 -8.72
N PRO A 32 19.13 5.87 -7.62
CA PRO A 32 19.87 5.46 -6.43
C PRO A 32 19.26 4.20 -5.81
N ASP A 33 20.04 3.48 -5.01
CA ASP A 33 19.68 2.14 -4.53
C ASP A 33 18.38 2.13 -3.69
N ASP A 34 18.10 3.23 -2.97
CA ASP A 34 16.84 3.41 -2.24
C ASP A 34 15.60 3.39 -3.14
N ILE A 35 15.73 3.81 -4.40
CA ILE A 35 14.68 3.76 -5.42
C ILE A 35 14.66 2.40 -6.13
N ARG A 36 15.81 1.76 -6.33
CA ARG A 36 15.86 0.39 -6.90
C ARG A 36 15.20 -0.63 -5.96
N ASP A 37 15.41 -0.50 -4.66
CA ASP A 37 14.78 -1.32 -3.62
C ASP A 37 13.25 -1.13 -3.54
N LEU A 38 12.70 -0.11 -4.20
CA LEU A 38 11.26 0.09 -4.30
C LEU A 38 10.60 -1.04 -5.11
N GLY A 39 11.29 -1.59 -6.13
CA GLY A 39 10.73 -2.58 -7.05
C GLY A 39 10.23 -3.85 -6.36
N SER A 40 11.01 -4.42 -5.44
CA SER A 40 10.60 -5.61 -4.68
C SER A 40 9.40 -5.34 -3.77
N ASN A 41 9.34 -4.15 -3.18
CA ASN A 41 8.22 -3.73 -2.34
C ASN A 41 6.94 -3.50 -3.16
N LEU A 42 7.07 -2.97 -4.39
CA LEU A 42 5.95 -2.78 -5.32
C LEU A 42 5.37 -4.11 -5.82
N ILE A 43 6.20 -5.15 -5.99
CA ILE A 43 5.72 -6.50 -6.34
C ILE A 43 4.91 -7.12 -5.19
N SER A 44 5.41 -7.02 -3.95
CA SER A 44 4.67 -7.46 -2.76
C SER A 44 3.32 -6.73 -2.64
N LEU A 45 3.32 -5.43 -2.94
CA LEU A 45 2.12 -4.59 -3.00
C LEU A 45 1.11 -5.01 -4.06
N ALA A 46 1.57 -5.25 -5.30
CA ALA A 46 0.71 -5.73 -6.38
C ALA A 46 0.08 -7.09 -6.01
N THR A 47 0.80 -7.93 -5.28
CA THR A 47 0.28 -9.21 -4.77
C THR A 47 -0.86 -8.98 -3.78
N ILE A 48 -0.67 -8.08 -2.80
CA ILE A 48 -1.72 -7.74 -1.82
C ILE A 48 -2.96 -7.19 -2.53
N LEU A 49 -2.78 -6.25 -3.46
CA LEU A 49 -3.90 -5.65 -4.21
C LEU A 49 -4.63 -6.66 -5.09
N ASN A 50 -3.93 -7.61 -5.72
CA ASN A 50 -4.56 -8.69 -6.47
C ASN A 50 -5.36 -9.64 -5.55
N SER A 51 -4.83 -9.94 -4.35
CA SER A 51 -5.58 -10.67 -3.34
C SER A 51 -6.82 -9.89 -2.89
N THR A 52 -6.71 -8.58 -2.68
CA THR A 52 -7.87 -7.71 -2.37
C THR A 52 -8.89 -7.73 -3.50
N LYS A 53 -8.46 -7.65 -4.76
CA LYS A 53 -9.35 -7.71 -5.93
C LYS A 53 -10.12 -9.04 -5.96
N THR A 54 -9.43 -10.14 -5.68
CA THR A 54 -10.03 -11.48 -5.61
C THR A 54 -11.06 -11.54 -4.49
N LEU A 55 -10.70 -11.03 -3.30
CA LEU A 55 -11.60 -10.96 -2.15
C LEU A 55 -12.88 -10.16 -2.46
N CYS A 56 -12.74 -8.99 -3.09
CA CYS A 56 -13.89 -8.16 -3.48
C CYS A 56 -14.79 -8.79 -4.55
N SER A 57 -14.35 -9.85 -5.22
CA SER A 57 -15.14 -10.59 -6.21
C SER A 57 -15.91 -11.77 -5.62
N LEU A 58 -15.66 -12.14 -4.36
CA LEU A 58 -16.37 -13.20 -3.66
C LEU A 58 -17.78 -12.74 -3.28
N ASP A 59 -18.78 -13.62 -3.41
CA ASP A 59 -20.15 -13.30 -3.01
C ASP A 59 -20.26 -13.08 -1.49
N GLU A 60 -19.43 -13.79 -0.73
CA GLU A 60 -19.28 -13.66 0.71
C GLU A 60 -18.81 -12.26 1.13
N PHE A 61 -18.11 -11.54 0.23
CA PHE A 61 -17.70 -10.16 0.48
C PHE A 61 -18.89 -9.20 0.52
N LYS A 62 -20.02 -9.52 -0.12
CA LYS A 62 -21.25 -8.72 -0.04
C LYS A 62 -21.88 -8.75 1.37
N GLY A 63 -21.54 -9.77 2.16
CA GLY A 63 -21.97 -9.90 3.56
C GLY A 63 -20.99 -9.29 4.57
N VAL A 64 -19.88 -8.71 4.11
CA VAL A 64 -18.93 -8.02 4.99
C VAL A 64 -19.53 -6.71 5.46
N ASP A 65 -19.34 -6.43 6.75
CA ASP A 65 -19.80 -5.20 7.37
C ASP A 65 -19.27 -3.93 6.68
N GLU A 66 -20.12 -2.91 6.63
CA GLU A 66 -19.83 -1.63 5.96
C GLU A 66 -18.59 -0.95 6.56
N LEU A 67 -18.40 -1.00 7.88
CA LEU A 67 -17.26 -0.38 8.57
C LEU A 67 -15.92 -1.00 8.13
N LEU A 68 -15.87 -2.34 8.00
CA LEU A 68 -14.67 -3.03 7.53
C LEU A 68 -14.41 -2.75 6.04
N SER A 69 -15.48 -2.63 5.25
CA SER A 69 -15.39 -2.24 3.84
C SER A 69 -14.88 -0.81 3.67
N GLU A 70 -15.33 0.13 4.50
CA GLU A 70 -14.84 1.51 4.54
C GLU A 70 -13.37 1.59 4.97
N THR A 71 -12.96 0.82 5.97
CA THR A 71 -11.56 0.75 6.40
C THR A 71 -10.66 0.22 5.28
N LEU A 72 -11.10 -0.79 4.52
CA LEU A 72 -10.37 -1.25 3.33
C LEU A 72 -10.32 -0.17 2.25
N MET A 73 -11.45 0.48 1.95
CA MET A 73 -11.53 1.57 0.98
C MET A 73 -10.52 2.69 1.31
N SER A 74 -10.44 3.09 2.57
CA SER A 74 -9.48 4.09 3.05
C SER A 74 -8.03 3.65 2.86
N CYS A 75 -7.72 2.38 3.12
CA CYS A 75 -6.37 1.84 2.91
C CYS A 75 -5.97 1.84 1.43
N VAL A 76 -6.88 1.42 0.56
CA VAL A 76 -6.65 1.40 -0.90
C VAL A 76 -6.45 2.82 -1.43
N LYS A 77 -7.24 3.78 -0.96
CA LYS A 77 -7.09 5.19 -1.35
C LYS A 77 -5.76 5.79 -0.90
N GLN A 78 -5.39 5.60 0.37
CA GLN A 78 -4.09 6.08 0.89
C GLN A 78 -2.92 5.50 0.09
N TYR A 79 -3.04 4.24 -0.33
CA TYR A 79 -2.06 3.60 -1.18
C TYR A 79 -1.98 4.23 -2.58
N GLU A 80 -3.13 4.45 -3.23
CA GLU A 80 -3.19 5.08 -4.54
C GLU A 80 -2.59 6.49 -4.49
N ASP A 81 -2.99 7.31 -3.52
CA ASP A 81 -2.46 8.65 -3.28
C ASP A 81 -0.93 8.64 -3.10
N ALA A 82 -0.40 7.71 -2.29
CA ALA A 82 1.04 7.59 -2.04
C ALA A 82 1.80 7.14 -3.29
N SER A 83 1.23 6.20 -4.07
CA SER A 83 1.81 5.68 -5.30
C SER A 83 1.85 6.76 -6.39
N SER A 84 0.73 7.46 -6.59
CA SER A 84 0.59 8.56 -7.54
C SER A 84 1.51 9.73 -7.18
N GLY A 85 1.62 10.08 -5.89
CA GLY A 85 2.56 11.09 -5.41
C GLY A 85 4.02 10.73 -5.67
N LEU A 86 4.41 9.48 -5.41
CA LEU A 86 5.77 9.02 -5.68
C LEU A 86 6.05 8.93 -7.19
N TYR A 87 5.07 8.52 -7.99
CA TYR A 87 5.17 8.54 -9.45
C TYR A 87 5.42 9.96 -9.97
N ALA A 88 4.64 10.94 -9.51
CA ALA A 88 4.82 12.34 -9.91
C ALA A 88 6.24 12.83 -9.57
N GLU A 89 6.74 12.54 -8.38
CA GLU A 89 8.09 12.90 -7.94
C GLU A 89 9.19 12.23 -8.78
N LEU A 90 9.02 10.95 -9.12
CA LEU A 90 9.99 10.18 -9.91
C LEU A 90 9.93 10.48 -11.42
N SER A 91 8.78 10.93 -11.93
CA SER A 91 8.57 11.18 -13.37
C SER A 91 9.54 12.24 -13.92
N ALA A 92 9.97 13.17 -13.07
CA ALA A 92 10.98 14.18 -13.39
C ALA A 92 12.36 13.60 -13.73
N PHE A 93 12.63 12.35 -13.34
CA PHE A 93 13.91 11.66 -13.55
C PHE A 93 13.89 10.67 -14.73
N LYS A 94 12.74 10.51 -15.41
CA LYS A 94 12.63 9.65 -16.60
C LYS A 94 13.66 10.09 -17.66
N PRO A 95 14.45 9.15 -18.23
CA PRO A 95 15.41 9.50 -19.28
C PRO A 95 14.66 10.07 -20.49
N ARG A 96 14.87 11.36 -20.78
CA ARG A 96 14.49 11.93 -22.07
C ARG A 96 15.55 11.53 -23.08
N THR A 97 15.13 11.02 -24.24
CA THR A 97 15.99 10.64 -25.36
C THR A 97 17.11 11.67 -25.56
N PRO A 98 18.39 11.29 -25.43
CA PRO A 98 19.48 12.22 -25.61
C PRO A 98 19.68 12.48 -27.11
N THR A 99 19.68 13.75 -27.52
CA THR A 99 19.95 14.16 -28.90
C THR A 99 21.44 14.38 -29.18
N THR A 100 22.35 14.37 -28.18
CA THR A 100 23.78 14.65 -28.43
C THR A 100 24.73 14.13 -27.33
N PRO A 101 25.91 13.55 -27.65
CA PRO A 101 26.82 12.89 -26.69
C PRO A 101 27.39 13.78 -25.58
N GLY A 102 27.68 15.07 -25.81
CA GLY A 102 28.22 15.99 -24.79
C GLY A 102 27.20 16.53 -23.78
N VAL A 103 25.90 16.35 -24.04
CA VAL A 103 24.82 16.74 -23.12
C VAL A 103 24.68 15.73 -21.97
N VAL A 104 25.11 14.50 -22.17
CA VAL A 104 24.93 13.37 -21.23
C VAL A 104 25.69 13.63 -19.91
N GLU A 105 26.92 14.11 -19.96
CA GLU A 105 27.79 14.25 -18.79
C GLU A 105 27.38 15.42 -17.88
N ARG A 106 27.10 16.61 -18.44
CA ARG A 106 26.56 17.76 -17.68
C ARG A 106 25.16 17.49 -17.11
N ARG A 107 24.36 16.66 -17.78
CA ARG A 107 23.03 16.25 -17.30
C ARG A 107 23.12 15.29 -16.12
N SER A 108 24.10 14.38 -16.13
CA SER A 108 24.34 13.45 -15.02
C SER A 108 24.62 14.16 -13.70
N LEU A 109 25.39 15.26 -13.70
CA LEU A 109 25.68 16.05 -12.49
C LEU A 109 24.45 16.82 -11.98
N ARG A 110 23.67 17.43 -12.88
CA ARG A 110 22.40 18.09 -12.52
C ARG A 110 21.38 17.09 -11.99
N GLN A 111 21.29 15.90 -12.59
CA GLN A 111 20.43 14.82 -12.11
C GLN A 111 20.87 14.33 -10.73
N LYS A 112 22.18 14.12 -10.50
CA LYS A 112 22.73 13.78 -9.17
C LYS A 112 22.39 14.84 -8.10
N MET A 113 22.54 16.13 -8.42
CA MET A 113 22.12 17.21 -7.52
C MET A 113 20.61 17.18 -7.26
N HIS A 114 19.79 16.97 -8.30
CA HIS A 114 18.33 16.89 -8.17
C HIS A 114 17.89 15.67 -7.33
N TRP A 115 18.60 14.54 -7.43
CA TRP A 115 18.45 13.40 -6.54
C TRP A 115 18.74 13.79 -5.09
N SER A 116 19.83 14.49 -4.80
CA SER A 116 20.13 14.91 -3.42
C SER A 116 19.10 15.90 -2.85
N TRP A 117 18.66 16.89 -3.63
CA TRP A 117 17.73 17.92 -3.15
C TRP A 117 16.35 17.36 -2.79
N ARG A 118 15.87 16.36 -3.53
CA ARG A 118 14.57 15.74 -3.29
C ARG A 118 14.63 14.49 -2.39
N GLN A 119 15.78 14.18 -1.79
CA GLN A 119 15.96 12.95 -1.02
C GLN A 119 14.99 12.84 0.16
N LYS A 120 14.84 13.90 0.95
CA LYS A 120 13.91 13.90 2.09
C LYS A 120 12.44 13.72 1.66
N SER A 121 12.04 14.39 0.58
CA SER A 121 10.69 14.28 -0.01
C SER A 121 10.41 12.84 -0.46
N ARG A 122 11.33 12.24 -1.24
CA ARG A 122 11.22 10.85 -1.69
C ARG A 122 11.18 9.86 -0.53
N GLN A 123 12.02 10.04 0.48
CA GLN A 123 12.03 9.17 1.64
C GLN A 123 10.69 9.25 2.40
N ALA A 124 10.10 10.43 2.54
CA ALA A 124 8.79 10.60 3.16
C ALA A 124 7.68 9.91 2.35
N LEU A 125 7.67 10.05 1.03
CA LEU A 125 6.70 9.39 0.13
C LEU A 125 6.87 7.86 0.15
N LYS A 126 8.11 7.36 0.17
CA LYS A 126 8.42 5.93 0.30
C LYS A 126 7.94 5.38 1.64
N THR A 127 8.20 6.08 2.74
CA THR A 127 7.68 5.69 4.06
C THR A 127 6.16 5.64 4.06
N ARG A 128 5.49 6.65 3.50
CA ARG A 128 4.02 6.66 3.38
C ARG A 128 3.51 5.47 2.57
N LEU A 129 4.11 5.19 1.42
CA LEU A 129 3.75 4.05 0.58
C LEU A 129 3.86 2.72 1.34
N PHE A 130 4.93 2.55 2.12
CA PHE A 130 5.16 1.33 2.90
C PHE A 130 4.23 1.23 4.11
N ASP A 131 3.97 2.33 4.81
CA ASP A 131 2.99 2.36 5.89
C ASP A 131 1.58 2.03 5.34
N SER A 132 1.21 2.58 4.19
CA SER A 132 -0.07 2.28 3.52
C SER A 132 -0.16 0.82 3.05
N ARG A 133 0.92 0.24 2.51
CA ARG A 133 1.00 -1.20 2.21
C ARG A 133 0.67 -2.04 3.44
N ASP A 134 1.34 -1.73 4.53
CA ASP A 134 1.29 -2.53 5.74
C ASP A 134 -0.10 -2.48 6.37
N ASN A 135 -0.72 -1.29 6.38
CA ASN A 135 -2.10 -1.11 6.80
C ASN A 135 -3.08 -1.86 5.89
N LEU A 136 -2.90 -1.78 4.56
CA LEU A 136 -3.70 -2.54 3.61
C LEU A 136 -3.58 -4.06 3.85
N ASN A 137 -2.37 -4.56 4.12
CA ASN A 137 -2.15 -5.98 4.39
C ASN A 137 -2.89 -6.45 5.66
N MET A 138 -2.90 -5.63 6.71
CA MET A 138 -3.67 -5.91 7.92
C MET A 138 -5.19 -5.91 7.65
N ALA A 139 -5.69 -4.91 6.92
CA ALA A 139 -7.11 -4.83 6.57
C ALA A 139 -7.56 -6.05 5.76
N VAL A 140 -6.77 -6.45 4.75
CA VAL A 140 -7.03 -7.65 3.93
C VAL A 140 -6.97 -8.93 4.78
N THR A 141 -6.05 -9.00 5.74
CA THR A 141 -5.97 -10.15 6.67
C THR A 141 -7.23 -10.28 7.51
N VAL A 142 -7.74 -9.15 8.05
CA VAL A 142 -9.00 -9.12 8.78
C VAL A 142 -10.15 -9.58 7.93
N LEU A 143 -10.30 -9.00 6.75
CA LEU A 143 -11.40 -9.30 5.85
C LEU A 143 -11.38 -10.75 5.35
N ASN A 144 -10.19 -11.30 5.03
CA ASN A 144 -10.05 -12.71 4.71
C ASN A 144 -10.48 -13.60 5.89
N GLY A 145 -10.13 -13.21 7.12
CA GLY A 145 -10.57 -13.90 8.33
C GLY A 145 -12.09 -13.88 8.48
N THR A 146 -12.71 -12.71 8.31
CA THR A 146 -14.17 -12.53 8.39
C THR A 146 -14.89 -13.35 7.32
N VAL A 147 -14.46 -13.27 6.06
CA VAL A 147 -15.04 -14.04 4.94
C VAL A 147 -14.88 -15.55 5.16
N ALA A 148 -13.76 -15.99 5.75
CA ALA A 148 -13.55 -17.39 6.13
C ALA A 148 -14.32 -17.82 7.39
N GLY A 149 -15.14 -16.95 8.00
CA GLY A 149 -15.91 -17.24 9.20
C GLY A 149 -15.06 -17.41 10.47
N LYS A 150 -13.83 -16.88 10.50
CA LYS A 150 -12.99 -16.94 11.70
C LYS A 150 -13.59 -16.06 12.81
N GLY A 151 -13.53 -16.54 14.05
CA GLY A 151 -13.90 -15.75 15.21
C GLY A 151 -12.90 -14.63 15.53
N TYR A 152 -13.36 -13.61 16.27
CA TYR A 152 -12.58 -12.42 16.67
C TYR A 152 -11.17 -12.74 17.16
N HIS A 153 -11.04 -13.70 18.08
CA HIS A 153 -9.75 -14.06 18.68
C HIS A 153 -8.74 -14.61 17.65
N ALA A 154 -9.20 -15.44 16.71
CA ALA A 154 -8.34 -16.00 15.67
C ALA A 154 -7.83 -14.90 14.73
N ILE A 155 -8.73 -14.01 14.29
CA ILE A 155 -8.36 -12.88 13.43
C ILE A 155 -7.35 -11.96 14.14
N ARG A 156 -7.58 -11.66 15.43
CA ARG A 156 -6.67 -10.82 16.22
C ARG A 156 -5.27 -11.44 16.36
N MET A 157 -5.17 -12.76 16.47
CA MET A 157 -3.88 -13.46 16.48
C MET A 157 -3.16 -13.35 15.12
N ASP A 158 -3.88 -13.51 14.01
CA ASP A 158 -3.32 -13.36 12.66
C ASP A 158 -2.74 -11.94 12.46
N ILE A 159 -3.45 -10.89 12.90
CA ILE A 159 -2.97 -9.50 12.85
C ILE A 159 -1.73 -9.32 13.73
N ALA A 160 -1.74 -9.88 14.94
CA ALA A 160 -0.61 -9.75 15.87
C ALA A 160 0.66 -10.39 15.29
N GLU A 161 0.55 -11.59 14.70
CA GLU A 161 1.66 -12.27 14.03
C GLU A 161 2.18 -11.46 12.84
N LEU A 162 1.26 -10.96 12.00
CA LEU A 162 1.62 -10.10 10.87
C LEU A 162 2.35 -8.83 11.34
N ASN A 163 1.82 -8.16 12.38
CA ASN A 163 2.44 -6.94 12.94
C ASN A 163 3.86 -7.21 13.45
N MET A 164 4.11 -8.35 14.11
CA MET A 164 5.45 -8.74 14.52
C MET A 164 6.40 -8.91 13.34
N LYS A 165 5.95 -9.53 12.24
CA LYS A 165 6.75 -9.67 11.01
C LYS A 165 7.06 -8.31 10.39
N LEU A 166 6.06 -7.43 10.30
CA LEU A 166 6.21 -6.09 9.72
C LEU A 166 7.05 -5.14 10.58
N ASN A 167 7.12 -5.36 11.90
CA ASN A 167 7.95 -4.55 12.81
C ASN A 167 9.46 -4.83 12.65
N ARG A 168 9.84 -5.96 12.04
CA ARG A 168 11.25 -6.27 11.77
C ARG A 168 11.79 -5.29 10.72
N GLY A 169 12.72 -4.42 11.12
CA GLY A 169 13.35 -3.43 10.24
C GLY A 169 12.54 -2.15 10.01
N ALA A 170 11.39 -1.96 10.68
CA ALA A 170 10.60 -0.75 10.55
C ALA A 170 11.12 0.40 11.43
N SER A 171 11.01 1.63 10.93
CA SER A 171 11.34 2.83 11.70
C SER A 171 10.43 2.98 12.93
N PRO A 172 10.86 3.66 14.02
CA PRO A 172 9.98 3.95 15.16
C PRO A 172 8.68 4.66 14.77
N ALA A 173 8.74 5.59 13.80
CA ALA A 173 7.57 6.31 13.30
C ALA A 173 6.59 5.37 12.58
N SER A 174 7.08 4.53 11.67
CA SER A 174 6.28 3.51 10.98
C SER A 174 5.62 2.54 11.96
N ARG A 175 6.36 2.10 13.00
CA ARG A 175 5.80 1.26 14.06
C ARG A 175 4.65 1.94 14.80
N ALA A 176 4.77 3.22 15.12
CA ALA A 176 3.72 3.98 15.78
C ALA A 176 2.48 4.18 14.88
N THR A 177 2.68 4.54 13.60
CA THR A 177 1.59 4.64 12.61
C THR A 177 0.83 3.33 12.50
N ARG A 178 1.56 2.23 12.36
CA ARG A 178 1.00 0.88 12.23
C ARG A 178 0.27 0.42 13.49
N GLN A 179 0.81 0.70 14.67
CA GLN A 179 0.13 0.37 15.92
C GLN A 179 -1.19 1.11 16.05
N ARG A 180 -1.24 2.41 15.73
CA ARG A 180 -2.50 3.18 15.73
C ARG A 180 -3.53 2.61 14.75
N PHE A 181 -3.08 2.22 13.55
CA PHE A 181 -3.96 1.60 12.57
C PHE A 181 -4.49 0.25 13.06
N ARG A 182 -3.62 -0.57 13.64
CA ARG A 182 -4.00 -1.85 14.24
C ARG A 182 -5.03 -1.68 15.34
N ASP A 183 -4.82 -0.73 16.26
CA ASP A 183 -5.75 -0.47 17.37
C ASP A 183 -7.14 -0.10 16.83
N LYS A 184 -7.19 0.83 15.86
CA LYS A 184 -8.43 1.17 15.16
C LYS A 184 -9.08 -0.06 14.51
N LEU A 185 -8.31 -0.86 13.78
CA LEU A 185 -8.81 -2.04 13.07
C LEU A 185 -9.32 -3.13 14.04
N GLU A 186 -8.68 -3.32 15.19
CA GLU A 186 -9.14 -4.24 16.23
C GLU A 186 -10.45 -3.74 16.88
N ASP A 187 -10.64 -2.43 17.00
CA ASP A 187 -11.89 -1.82 17.50
C ASP A 187 -13.02 -1.88 16.46
N ASP A 188 -12.73 -1.61 15.18
CA ASP A 188 -13.67 -1.79 14.06
C ASP A 188 -14.13 -3.26 14.04
N LEU A 189 -13.20 -4.22 14.08
CA LEU A 189 -13.50 -5.65 14.12
C LEU A 189 -14.31 -6.05 15.36
N ARG A 190 -13.99 -5.50 16.54
CA ARG A 190 -14.77 -5.76 17.76
C ARG A 190 -16.21 -5.30 17.59
N SER A 191 -16.43 -4.13 17.03
CA SER A 191 -17.78 -3.56 16.85
C SER A 191 -18.64 -4.47 15.97
N VAL A 192 -18.07 -4.92 14.84
CA VAL A 192 -18.75 -5.85 13.92
C VAL A 192 -19.02 -7.22 14.54
N THR A 193 -18.09 -7.73 15.34
CA THR A 193 -18.25 -9.06 15.98
C THR A 193 -19.10 -9.03 17.26
N SER A 194 -19.27 -7.86 17.89
CA SER A 194 -20.08 -7.67 19.10
C SER A 194 -21.54 -7.38 18.77
N ASP A 195 -21.80 -6.61 17.71
CA ASP A 195 -23.16 -6.38 17.19
C ASP A 195 -23.71 -7.64 16.49
N GLY A 196 -22.82 -8.51 16.02
CA GLY A 196 -23.12 -9.83 15.50
C GLY A 196 -23.04 -10.94 16.54
N GLN A 197 -23.61 -10.77 17.75
CA GLN A 197 -24.06 -11.94 18.50
C GLN A 197 -25.04 -12.70 17.60
N ILE A 198 -24.48 -13.66 16.87
CA ILE A 198 -25.17 -14.75 16.22
C ILE A 198 -26.08 -15.34 17.30
N ALA A 199 -27.36 -14.98 17.22
CA ALA A 199 -28.40 -15.67 17.96
C ALA A 199 -28.27 -17.18 17.67
N PRO A 200 -28.45 -18.02 18.69
CA PRO A 200 -27.93 -19.39 18.77
C PRO A 200 -28.31 -20.30 17.59
#